data_AF-A0A1L3MDB8-F1
#
_entry.id   AF-A0A1L3MDB8-F1
#
_cell.length_a   1.000
_cell.length_b   1.000
_cell.length_c   1.000
_cell.angle_alpha   90.00
_cell.angle_beta   90.00
_cell.angle_gamma   90.00
#
_symmetry.space_group_name_H-M   'P 1'
#
loop_
_entity.id
_entity.type
_entity.pdbx_description
1 polymer ?
#
loop_
_entity_poly.entity_id
_entity_poly.type
_entity_poly.pdbx_seq_one_letter_code
_entity_poly.pdbx_strand_id
1 'polypeptide(L)'
;MDARIWDEARTCFGAAAYTAAVMLCRKLLFHIAVDKGLPASNARGRAPGFQECVNHLESRGVITKTMLGWVDRIKDVGNDANHEVTPVTKADAEAVGAFTQQLLTLAYALDAMMKAQGVATDDEVSQ
;
A
#
# COMPACT_ATOMS: atom_id res chain seq x y z
N MET A 1 1.72 -0.06 -11.06
CA MET A 1 1.69 -1.15 -10.04
C MET A 1 1.36 -2.50 -10.69
N ASP A 2 1.98 -3.58 -10.19
CA ASP A 2 1.64 -4.95 -10.58
C ASP A 2 0.32 -5.40 -9.94
N ALA A 3 -0.78 -5.33 -10.71
CA ALA A 3 -2.13 -5.64 -10.26
C ALA A 3 -2.27 -7.04 -9.61
N ARG A 4 -1.39 -7.98 -9.99
CA ARG A 4 -1.42 -9.37 -9.48
C ARG A 4 -1.27 -9.46 -7.97
N ILE A 5 -0.56 -8.51 -7.34
CA ILE A 5 -0.33 -8.53 -5.89
C ILE A 5 -1.60 -8.16 -5.12
N TRP A 6 -2.39 -7.22 -5.62
CA TRP A 6 -3.68 -6.91 -5.02
C TRP A 6 -4.68 -8.03 -5.23
N ASP A 7 -4.68 -8.67 -6.39
CA ASP A 7 -5.51 -9.85 -6.64
C ASP A 7 -5.17 -10.99 -5.68
N GLU A 8 -3.88 -11.25 -5.46
CA GLU A 8 -3.40 -12.23 -4.49
C GLU A 8 -3.89 -11.89 -3.07
N ALA A 9 -3.79 -10.62 -2.65
CA ALA A 9 -4.29 -10.17 -1.35
C ALA A 9 -5.80 -10.42 -1.20
N ARG A 10 -6.60 -10.11 -2.24
CA ARG A 10 -8.05 -10.38 -2.25
C ARG A 10 -8.35 -11.87 -2.20
N THR A 11 -7.59 -12.71 -2.89
CA THR A 11 -7.72 -14.17 -2.79
C THR A 11 -7.45 -14.65 -1.36
N CYS A 12 -6.40 -14.13 -0.70
CA CYS A 12 -6.14 -14.44 0.71
C CYS A 12 -7.31 -14.00 1.63
N PHE A 13 -7.88 -12.82 1.42
CA PHE A 13 -9.07 -12.38 2.15
C PHE A 13 -10.26 -13.32 1.95
N GLY A 14 -10.54 -13.71 0.70
CA GLY A 14 -11.63 -14.64 0.37
C GLY A 14 -11.44 -16.04 0.95
N ALA A 15 -10.20 -16.49 1.09
CA ALA A 15 -9.84 -17.76 1.71
C ALA A 15 -9.67 -17.69 3.24
N ALA A 16 -9.97 -16.54 3.88
CA ALA A 16 -9.73 -16.28 5.29
C ALA A 16 -8.25 -16.46 5.74
N ALA A 17 -7.30 -16.35 4.82
CA ALA A 17 -5.86 -16.37 5.08
C ALA A 17 -5.37 -14.98 5.52
N TYR A 18 -5.87 -14.50 6.66
CA TYR A 18 -5.73 -13.11 7.11
C TYR A 18 -4.29 -12.65 7.34
N THR A 19 -3.44 -13.47 7.94
CA THR A 19 -2.01 -13.18 8.10
C THR A 19 -1.35 -12.91 6.75
N ALA A 20 -1.60 -13.77 5.76
CA ALA A 20 -1.04 -13.63 4.41
C ALA A 20 -1.59 -12.37 3.71
N ALA A 21 -2.90 -12.12 3.85
CA ALA A 21 -3.54 -10.93 3.28
C ALA A 21 -2.89 -9.64 3.80
N VAL A 22 -2.65 -9.53 5.11
CA VAL A 22 -1.99 -8.35 5.72
C VAL A 22 -0.54 -8.19 5.25
N MET A 23 0.22 -9.29 5.13
CA MET A 23 1.58 -9.22 4.60
C MET A 23 1.62 -8.69 3.17
N LEU A 24 0.67 -9.09 2.33
CA LEU A 24 0.52 -8.56 0.97
C LEU A 24 0.12 -7.07 0.97
N CYS A 25 -0.79 -6.65 1.86
CA CYS A 25 -1.12 -5.23 2.05
C CYS A 25 0.11 -4.39 2.41
N ARG A 26 0.99 -4.88 3.30
CA ARG A 26 2.24 -4.20 3.63
C ARG A 26 3.20 -4.14 2.44
N LYS A 27 3.30 -5.23 1.66
CA LYS A 27 4.11 -5.28 0.44
C LYS A 27 3.61 -4.29 -0.61
N LEU A 28 2.30 -4.09 -0.72
CA LEU A 28 1.71 -3.14 -1.66
C LEU A 28 2.19 -1.71 -1.45
N LEU A 29 2.42 -1.26 -0.21
CA LEU A 29 3.02 0.06 0.06
C LEU A 29 4.36 0.25 -0.64
N PHE A 30 5.20 -0.79 -0.64
CA PHE A 30 6.47 -0.76 -1.36
C PHE A 30 6.26 -0.66 -2.88
N HIS A 31 5.34 -1.45 -3.44
CA HIS A 31 5.04 -1.38 -4.87
C HIS A 31 4.50 -0.01 -5.28
N ILE A 32 3.63 0.61 -4.48
CA ILE A 32 3.11 1.95 -4.73
C ILE A 32 4.23 2.97 -4.68
N ALA A 33 5.10 2.91 -3.67
CA ALA A 33 6.22 3.83 -3.54
C ALA A 33 7.16 3.77 -4.75
N VAL A 34 7.50 2.57 -5.22
CA VAL A 34 8.36 2.37 -6.40
C VAL A 34 7.70 2.91 -7.66
N ASP A 35 6.42 2.60 -7.85
CA ASP A 35 5.64 3.05 -9.00
C ASP A 35 5.49 4.58 -9.02
N LYS A 36 5.43 5.21 -7.84
CA LYS A 36 5.46 6.67 -7.65
C LYS A 36 6.90 7.21 -7.53
N GLY A 37 7.90 6.50 -8.04
CA GLY A 37 9.24 7.02 -8.29
C GLY A 37 10.30 6.77 -7.21
N LEU A 38 10.02 5.97 -6.17
CA LEU A 38 11.06 5.52 -5.24
C LEU A 38 11.96 4.46 -5.93
N PRO A 39 13.29 4.53 -5.81
CA PRO A 39 14.15 3.47 -6.34
C PRO A 39 13.82 2.11 -5.73
N ALA A 40 13.64 1.09 -6.58
CA ALA A 40 13.32 -0.28 -6.14
C ALA A 40 14.44 -0.94 -5.31
N SER A 41 15.67 -0.42 -5.43
CA SER A 41 16.78 -0.81 -4.57
C SER A 41 17.81 0.32 -4.45
N ASN A 42 18.55 0.34 -3.35
CA ASN A 42 19.71 1.22 -3.17
C ASN A 42 20.97 0.67 -3.86
N ALA A 43 22.08 1.41 -3.79
CA ALA A 43 23.37 1.03 -4.40
C ALA A 43 23.94 -0.34 -3.94
N ARG A 44 23.41 -0.91 -2.84
CA ARG A 44 23.78 -2.24 -2.33
C ARG A 44 22.79 -3.33 -2.73
N GLY A 45 21.85 -3.05 -3.64
CA GLY A 45 20.83 -3.99 -4.11
C GLY A 45 19.75 -4.30 -3.07
N ARG A 46 19.60 -3.48 -2.02
CA ARG A 46 18.55 -3.69 -0.99
C ARG A 46 17.32 -2.86 -1.29
N ALA A 47 16.14 -3.48 -1.17
CA ALA A 47 14.86 -2.79 -1.22
C ALA A 47 14.77 -1.70 -0.12
N PRO A 48 14.06 -0.60 -0.38
CA PRO A 48 13.83 0.45 0.61
C PRO A 48 13.04 -0.08 1.82
N GLY A 49 13.27 0.57 2.96
CA GLY A 49 12.57 0.23 4.19
C GLY A 49 11.10 0.69 4.18
N PHE A 50 10.30 0.17 5.11
CA PHE A 50 8.89 0.59 5.27
C PHE A 50 8.77 2.10 5.49
N GLN A 51 9.54 2.67 6.42
CA GLN A 51 9.49 4.11 6.71
C GLN A 51 9.91 4.95 5.50
N GLU A 52 10.89 4.49 4.73
CA GLU A 52 11.34 5.16 3.51
C GLU A 52 10.23 5.20 2.46
N CYS A 53 9.49 4.11 2.29
CA CYS A 53 8.31 4.06 1.42
C CYS A 53 7.22 5.05 1.88
N VAL A 54 6.91 5.06 3.18
CA VAL A 54 5.88 5.95 3.75
C VAL A 54 6.27 7.42 3.57
N ASN A 55 7.50 7.79 3.91
CA ASN A 55 7.99 9.16 3.77
C ASN A 55 7.96 9.63 2.31
N HIS A 56 8.29 8.73 1.36
CA HIS A 56 8.21 9.03 -0.07
C HIS A 56 6.75 9.22 -0.53
N LEU A 57 5.84 8.36 -0.09
CA LEU A 57 4.43 8.50 -0.44
C LEU A 57 3.78 9.74 0.18
N GLU A 58 4.21 10.13 1.38
CA GLU A 58 3.79 11.39 2.01
C GLU A 58 4.30 12.61 1.24
N SER A 59 5.59 12.62 0.85
CA SER A 59 6.16 13.74 0.11
C SER A 59 5.55 13.90 -1.29
N ARG A 60 5.05 12.81 -1.87
CA ARG A 60 4.28 12.79 -3.13
C ARG A 60 2.80 13.11 -2.96
N GLY A 61 2.31 13.32 -1.74
CA GLY A 61 0.90 13.62 -1.46
C GLY A 61 -0.04 12.42 -1.61
N VAL A 62 0.48 11.21 -1.85
CA VAL A 62 -0.32 9.98 -1.99
C VAL A 62 -0.84 9.53 -0.63
N ILE A 63 -0.02 9.68 0.42
CA ILE A 63 -0.41 9.51 1.81
C ILE A 63 -0.47 10.90 2.44
N THR A 64 -1.53 11.20 3.18
CA THR A 64 -1.64 12.47 3.90
C THR A 64 -1.36 12.28 5.39
N LYS A 65 -1.09 13.37 6.11
CA LYS A 65 -0.85 13.34 7.57
C LYS A 65 -1.96 12.65 8.36
N THR A 66 -3.22 12.78 7.92
CA THR A 66 -4.38 12.15 8.58
C THR A 66 -4.43 10.64 8.37
N MET A 67 -3.73 10.12 7.37
CA MET A 67 -3.65 8.70 7.06
C MET A 67 -2.50 7.99 7.80
N LEU A 68 -1.56 8.72 8.42
CA LEU A 68 -0.39 8.11 9.08
C LEU A 68 -0.77 7.11 10.18
N GLY A 69 -1.83 7.37 10.95
CA GLY A 69 -2.31 6.42 11.96
C GLY A 69 -2.78 5.08 11.36
N TRP A 70 -3.31 5.08 10.13
CA TRP A 70 -3.65 3.86 9.40
C TRP A 70 -2.42 3.13 8.86
N VAL A 71 -1.40 3.89 8.45
CA VAL A 71 -0.11 3.34 8.03
C VAL A 71 0.60 2.65 9.21
N ASP A 72 0.56 3.26 10.39
CA ASP A 72 1.05 2.65 11.62
C ASP A 72 0.27 1.36 11.94
N ARG A 73 -1.06 1.35 11.75
CA ARG A 73 -1.86 0.13 11.92
C ARG A 73 -1.43 -1.01 10.97
N ILE A 74 -1.11 -0.73 9.70
CA ILE A 74 -0.56 -1.73 8.77
C ILE A 74 0.77 -2.29 9.29
N LYS A 75 1.64 -1.40 9.79
CA LYS A 75 2.96 -1.78 10.30
C LYS A 75 2.83 -2.68 11.52
N ASP A 76 1.98 -2.31 12.47
CA ASP A 76 1.79 -3.04 13.72
C ASP A 76 1.19 -4.41 13.44
N VAL A 77 0.03 -4.48 12.76
CA VAL A 77 -0.61 -5.77 12.43
C VAL A 77 0.28 -6.63 11.54
N GLY A 78 1.05 -6.02 10.64
CA GLY A 78 2.02 -6.72 9.79
C GLY A 78 3.28 -7.20 10.53
N ASN A 79 3.66 -6.57 11.64
CA ASN A 79 4.72 -7.08 12.52
C ASN A 79 4.18 -8.21 13.40
N ASP A 80 2.96 -8.06 13.93
CA ASP A 80 2.29 -9.06 14.75
C ASP A 80 2.08 -10.35 13.93
N ALA A 81 1.63 -10.22 12.68
CA ALA A 81 1.53 -11.31 11.71
C ALA A 81 2.82 -12.12 11.53
N ASN A 82 3.99 -11.50 11.75
CA ASN A 82 5.30 -12.09 11.48
C ASN A 82 6.01 -12.59 12.75
N HIS A 83 5.71 -12.01 13.91
CA HIS A 83 6.44 -12.27 15.16
C HIS A 83 5.57 -12.79 16.30
N GLU A 84 4.25 -12.60 16.27
CA GLU A 84 3.36 -13.11 17.30
C GLU A 84 2.82 -14.51 16.95
N VAL A 85 2.66 -15.34 17.99
CA VAL A 85 2.06 -16.68 17.86
C VAL A 85 0.55 -16.58 17.60
N THR A 86 -0.07 -15.46 17.98
CA THR A 86 -1.50 -15.22 17.81
C THR A 86 -1.80 -14.90 16.35
N PRO A 87 -2.72 -15.63 15.70
CA PRO A 87 -3.14 -15.31 14.34
C PRO A 87 -3.77 -13.93 14.24
N VAL A 88 -3.53 -13.24 13.12
CA VAL A 88 -4.20 -11.96 12.82
C VAL A 88 -5.71 -12.16 12.83
N THR A 89 -6.42 -11.31 13.57
CA THR A 89 -7.88 -11.38 13.63
C THR A 89 -8.51 -10.96 12.31
N LYS A 90 -9.69 -11.51 12.00
CA LYS A 90 -10.48 -11.09 10.84
C LYS A 90 -10.70 -9.57 10.81
N ALA A 91 -11.07 -8.99 11.96
CA ALA A 91 -11.37 -7.56 12.07
C ALA A 91 -10.16 -6.70 11.73
N ASP A 92 -8.97 -7.07 12.21
CA ASP A 92 -7.74 -6.33 11.92
C ASP A 92 -7.35 -6.44 10.46
N ALA A 93 -7.47 -7.64 9.89
CA ALA A 93 -7.18 -7.87 8.49
C ALA A 93 -8.14 -7.09 7.59
N GLU A 94 -9.45 -7.10 7.88
CA GLU A 94 -10.44 -6.34 7.12
C GLU A 94 -10.21 -4.83 7.22
N ALA A 95 -9.82 -4.32 8.40
CA ALA A 95 -9.47 -2.92 8.57
C ALA A 95 -8.24 -2.52 7.73
N VAL A 96 -7.18 -3.33 7.76
CA VAL A 96 -5.97 -3.15 6.95
C VAL A 96 -6.28 -3.24 5.45
N GLY A 97 -7.08 -4.23 5.04
CA GLY A 97 -7.50 -4.43 3.66
C GLY A 97 -8.32 -3.25 3.13
N ALA A 98 -9.28 -2.76 3.92
CA ALA A 98 -10.11 -1.62 3.56
C ALA A 98 -9.28 -0.35 3.35
N PHE A 99 -8.35 -0.05 4.28
CA PHE A 99 -7.45 1.10 4.11
C PHE A 99 -6.52 0.93 2.90
N THR A 100 -5.95 -0.26 2.70
CA THR A 100 -5.11 -0.56 1.53
C THR A 100 -5.87 -0.32 0.22
N GLN A 101 -7.14 -0.71 0.15
CA GLN A 101 -7.99 -0.46 -1.02
C GLN A 101 -8.21 1.05 -1.24
N GLN A 102 -8.45 1.84 -0.19
CA GLN A 102 -8.57 3.30 -0.33
C GLN A 102 -7.26 3.92 -0.83
N LEU A 103 -6.12 3.44 -0.34
CA LEU A 103 -4.82 3.91 -0.81
C LEU A 103 -4.58 3.59 -2.29
N LEU A 104 -4.95 2.40 -2.75
CA LEU A 104 -4.89 2.04 -4.18
C LEU A 104 -5.83 2.92 -5.03
N THR A 105 -7.00 3.27 -4.49
CA THR A 105 -7.92 4.21 -5.14
C THR A 105 -7.28 5.57 -5.32
N LEU A 106 -6.68 6.12 -4.27
CA LEU A 106 -5.99 7.42 -4.30
C LEU A 106 -4.76 7.40 -5.22
N ALA A 107 -3.98 6.31 -5.18
CA ALA A 107 -2.75 6.20 -5.95
C ALA A 107 -2.97 5.98 -7.45
N TYR A 108 -4.12 5.40 -7.85
CA TYR A 108 -4.35 4.93 -9.22
C TYR A 108 -5.75 5.16 -9.75
N ALA A 109 -6.79 4.75 -9.02
CA ALA A 109 -8.14 4.72 -9.57
C ALA A 109 -8.68 6.13 -9.80
N LEU A 110 -8.37 7.09 -8.92
CA LEU A 110 -8.77 8.48 -9.11
C LEU A 110 -8.10 9.09 -10.34
N ASP A 111 -6.80 8.86 -10.56
CA ASP A 111 -6.10 9.32 -11.77
C ASP A 111 -6.77 8.76 -13.03
N ALA A 112 -7.13 7.48 -13.02
CA ALA A 112 -7.84 6.85 -14.14
C ALA A 112 -9.23 7.46 -14.37
N MET A 113 -9.96 7.75 -13.30
CA MET A 113 -11.26 8.42 -13.36
C MET A 113 -11.13 9.86 -13.89
N MET A 114 -10.12 10.61 -13.45
CA MET A 114 -9.83 11.97 -13.91
C MET A 114 -9.57 11.98 -15.42
N LYS A 115 -8.70 11.07 -15.90
CA LYS A 115 -8.44 10.90 -17.34
C LYS A 115 -9.70 10.58 -18.13
N ALA A 116 -10.55 9.71 -17.62
CA ALA A 116 -11.83 9.38 -18.26
C ALA A 116 -12.79 10.58 -18.34
N GLN A 117 -12.65 11.58 -17.47
CA GLN A 117 -13.42 12.82 -17.47
C GLN A 117 -12.68 13.99 -18.17
N GLY A 118 -11.50 13.76 -18.75
CA GLY A 118 -10.69 14.83 -19.36
C GLY A 118 -10.07 15.81 -18.36
N VAL A 119 -9.96 15.43 -17.09
CA VAL A 119 -9.29 16.20 -16.04
C VAL A 119 -7.80 15.83 -16.03
N ALA A 120 -6.93 16.84 -16.09
CA ALA A 120 -5.48 16.65 -16.05
C ALA A 120 -5.03 16.07 -14.71
N THR A 121 -4.05 15.17 -14.75
CA THR A 121 -3.47 14.51 -13.56
C THR A 121 -2.12 15.13 -13.16
N ASP A 122 -1.71 15.00 -11.90
CA ASP A 122 -0.46 15.61 -11.40
C ASP A 122 0.80 15.16 -12.18
N ASP A 123 0.80 13.93 -12.69
CA ASP A 123 1.89 13.38 -13.51
C ASP A 123 1.97 14.03 -14.91
N GLU A 124 0.90 14.70 -15.37
CA GLU A 124 0.83 15.45 -16.64
C GLU A 124 1.13 16.94 -16.45
N VAL A 125 0.90 17.49 -15.26
CA VAL A 125 1.20 18.90 -14.94
C VAL A 125 2.70 19.12 -14.69
N SER A 126 3.44 18.05 -14.39
CA SER A 126 4.88 18.08 -14.09
C SER A 126 5.80 17.84 -15.30
N GLN A 127 5.26 17.75 -16.53
CA GLN A 127 6.00 17.60 -17.80
C GLN A 127 5.92 18.88 -18.63
#